data_AF-B2GUK9-F1
#
_entry.id   AF-B2GUK9-F1
#
_cell.length_a   1.000
_cell.length_b   1.000
_cell.length_c   1.000
_cell.angle_alpha   90.00
_cell.angle_beta   90.00
_cell.angle_gamma   90.00
#
_symmetry.space_group_name_H-M   'P 1'
#
loop_
_entity.id
_entity.type
_entity.pdbx_description
1 polymer ?
#
loop_
_entity_poly.entity_id
_entity_poly.type
_entity_poly.pdbx_seq_one_letter_code
_entity_poly.pdbx_strand_id
1 'polypeptide(L)'
;FYAYWQSFCTAKNFAWKEEYDTRQASNRFEKRAMEKENKKVRDKARKERNELIRELVAFVRKRDKRVQAHRKMVEEQNAEKAKKVEELRRQQKRQQAKLAEQYKEQSWMAVSELERELQQMEAQYGAQFGDRSDDDAEDTEEQRDGQNGKASEEGEEEEMYDDLYCPACDKVFKTDKAMKNHEKSKKHREMVALLRQQLEAEEEEFSGSVEEEDSQAQNGEAEISSGEEEIKEMPKLSKKQKKKK
;
A
#
# COMPACT_ATOMS: atom_id res chain seq x y z
N PHE A 1 -34.31 6.21 -15.18
CA PHE A 1 -35.14 7.27 -14.57
C PHE A 1 -34.44 7.97 -13.40
N TYR A 2 -34.26 7.31 -12.26
CA TYR A 2 -33.72 7.98 -11.05
C TYR A 2 -32.31 8.55 -11.20
N ALA A 3 -31.44 7.92 -12.00
CA ALA A 3 -30.11 8.44 -12.28
C ALA A 3 -30.15 9.84 -12.93
N TYR A 4 -30.99 10.01 -13.96
CA TYR A 4 -31.19 11.29 -14.65
C TYR A 4 -31.72 12.38 -13.71
N TRP A 5 -32.69 12.04 -12.86
CA TRP A 5 -33.31 13.01 -11.95
C TRP A 5 -32.47 13.31 -10.70
N GLN A 6 -31.58 12.41 -10.29
CA GLN A 6 -30.60 12.68 -9.25
C GLN A 6 -29.51 13.65 -9.72
N SER A 7 -29.11 13.57 -10.99
CA SER A 7 -28.20 14.52 -11.62
C SER A 7 -28.91 15.76 -12.20
N PHE A 8 -30.16 16.02 -11.81
CA PHE A 8 -30.94 17.14 -12.35
C PHE A 8 -30.26 18.50 -12.11
N CYS A 9 -30.30 19.34 -13.14
CA CYS A 9 -29.82 20.72 -13.15
C CYS A 9 -30.85 21.61 -13.84
N THR A 10 -31.25 22.71 -13.18
CA THR A 10 -32.16 23.70 -13.75
C THR A 10 -31.50 24.55 -14.84
N ALA A 11 -32.21 24.76 -15.96
CA ALA A 11 -31.82 25.71 -17.00
C ALA A 11 -32.28 27.16 -16.71
N LYS A 12 -33.01 27.39 -15.60
CA LYS A 12 -33.48 28.74 -15.23
C LYS A 12 -32.31 29.63 -14.82
N ASN A 13 -32.36 30.89 -15.25
CA ASN A 13 -31.27 31.86 -15.03
C ASN A 13 -31.35 32.58 -13.67
N PHE A 14 -32.51 32.64 -13.02
CA PHE A 14 -32.77 33.33 -11.73
C PHE A 14 -32.43 34.83 -11.72
N ALA A 15 -32.50 35.51 -12.87
CA ALA A 15 -32.20 36.94 -12.95
C ALA A 15 -33.12 37.82 -12.06
N TRP A 16 -34.37 37.41 -11.86
CA TRP A 16 -35.31 38.13 -10.97
C TRP A 16 -34.99 38.02 -9.47
N LYS A 17 -34.00 37.20 -9.10
CA LYS A 17 -33.52 37.11 -7.71
C LYS A 17 -32.36 38.07 -7.45
N GLU A 18 -31.85 38.75 -8.46
CA GLU A 18 -30.77 39.73 -8.30
C GLU A 18 -31.25 40.91 -7.46
N GLU A 19 -30.48 41.27 -6.43
CA GLU A 19 -30.83 42.32 -5.46
C GLU A 19 -30.31 43.69 -5.90
N TYR A 20 -29.17 43.73 -6.61
CA TYR A 20 -28.53 44.96 -7.05
C TYR A 20 -28.77 45.22 -8.54
N ASP A 21 -29.16 46.43 -8.92
CA ASP A 21 -29.12 46.83 -10.33
C ASP A 21 -27.71 47.30 -10.70
N THR A 22 -27.02 46.51 -11.53
CA THR A 22 -25.65 46.81 -12.00
C THR A 22 -25.53 48.13 -12.76
N ARG A 23 -26.64 48.73 -13.20
CA ARG A 23 -26.68 50.05 -13.87
C ARG A 23 -26.57 51.22 -12.89
N GLN A 24 -26.85 51.00 -11.61
CA GLN A 24 -26.78 52.05 -10.57
C GLN A 24 -25.38 52.21 -9.97
N ALA A 25 -24.38 51.49 -10.50
CA ALA A 25 -23.00 51.54 -10.01
C ALA A 25 -22.38 52.93 -10.25
N SER A 26 -21.74 53.52 -9.23
CA SER A 26 -21.01 54.77 -9.43
C SER A 26 -19.64 54.53 -10.07
N ASN A 27 -19.00 53.41 -9.73
CA ASN A 27 -17.65 53.05 -10.18
C ASN A 27 -17.57 51.62 -10.73
N ARG A 28 -16.58 51.35 -11.60
CA ARG A 28 -16.34 50.00 -12.15
C ARG A 28 -16.11 48.94 -11.06
N PHE A 29 -15.46 49.31 -9.97
CA PHE A 29 -15.23 48.42 -8.84
C PHE A 29 -16.54 48.04 -8.14
N GLU A 30 -17.43 49.02 -7.93
CA GLU A 30 -18.76 48.78 -7.37
C GLU A 30 -19.63 47.93 -8.29
N LYS A 31 -19.61 48.20 -9.61
CA LYS A 31 -20.32 47.38 -10.59
C LYS A 31 -19.91 45.91 -10.48
N ARG A 32 -18.60 45.64 -10.41
CA ARG A 32 -18.06 44.28 -10.25
C ARG A 32 -18.45 43.66 -8.91
N ALA A 33 -18.47 44.44 -7.84
CA ALA A 33 -18.92 43.95 -6.53
C ALA A 33 -20.41 43.55 -6.59
N MET A 34 -21.26 44.40 -7.17
CA MET A 34 -22.68 44.10 -7.36
C MET A 34 -22.92 42.89 -8.27
N GLU A 35 -22.22 42.78 -9.40
CA GLU A 35 -22.28 41.60 -10.28
C GLU A 35 -21.88 40.32 -9.55
N LYS A 36 -20.87 40.41 -8.67
CA LYS A 36 -20.41 39.27 -7.85
C LYS A 36 -21.47 38.86 -6.84
N GLU A 37 -22.09 39.81 -6.12
CA GLU A 37 -23.18 39.50 -5.18
C GLU A 37 -24.41 38.94 -5.91
N ASN A 38 -24.83 39.55 -7.02
CA ASN A 38 -25.92 39.02 -7.86
C ASN A 38 -25.64 37.60 -8.35
N LYS A 39 -24.40 37.32 -8.79
CA LYS A 39 -24.00 35.96 -9.18
C LYS A 39 -24.13 34.99 -8.00
N LYS A 40 -23.72 35.37 -6.79
CA LYS A 40 -23.90 34.51 -5.61
C LYS A 40 -25.38 34.24 -5.34
N VAL A 41 -26.24 35.26 -5.41
CA VAL A 41 -27.68 35.10 -5.19
C VAL A 41 -28.30 34.18 -6.24
N ARG A 42 -27.93 34.34 -7.52
CA ARG A 42 -28.37 33.43 -8.60
C ARG A 42 -27.88 32.00 -8.40
N ASP A 43 -26.61 31.82 -8.04
CA ASP A 43 -26.02 30.51 -7.80
C ASP A 43 -26.66 29.83 -6.59
N LYS A 44 -26.98 30.58 -5.53
CA LYS A 44 -27.71 30.10 -4.37
C LYS A 44 -29.13 29.64 -4.75
N ALA A 45 -29.89 30.48 -5.46
CA ALA A 45 -31.23 30.13 -5.90
C ALA A 45 -31.26 28.91 -6.85
N ARG A 46 -30.24 28.78 -7.73
CA ARG A 46 -30.05 27.58 -8.56
C ARG A 46 -29.80 26.33 -7.73
N LYS A 47 -28.90 26.42 -6.73
CA LYS A 47 -28.61 25.31 -5.82
C LYS A 47 -29.85 24.89 -5.05
N GLU A 48 -30.57 25.83 -4.44
CA GLU A 48 -31.82 25.57 -3.71
C GLU A 48 -32.85 24.86 -4.60
N ARG A 49 -33.07 25.35 -5.82
CA ARG A 49 -34.02 24.70 -6.74
C ARG A 49 -33.60 23.27 -7.10
N ASN A 50 -32.32 23.05 -7.36
CA ASN A 50 -31.80 21.72 -7.71
C ASN A 50 -31.91 20.78 -6.52
N GLU A 51 -31.56 21.24 -5.31
CA GLU A 51 -31.63 20.45 -4.08
C GLU A 51 -33.08 20.04 -3.78
N LEU A 52 -34.04 20.97 -3.85
CA LEU A 52 -35.46 20.65 -3.67
C LEU A 52 -35.96 19.57 -4.63
N ILE A 53 -35.50 19.60 -5.89
CA ILE A 53 -35.88 18.57 -6.87
C ILE A 53 -35.20 17.24 -6.53
N ARG A 54 -33.92 17.24 -6.14
CA ARG A 54 -33.19 16.03 -5.76
C ARG A 54 -33.76 15.40 -4.49
N GLU A 55 -34.14 16.21 -3.51
CA GLU A 55 -34.84 15.78 -2.29
C GLU A 55 -36.20 15.17 -2.63
N LEU A 56 -37.00 15.81 -3.49
CA LEU A 56 -38.26 15.26 -3.96
C LEU A 56 -38.06 13.91 -4.66
N VAL A 57 -37.05 13.81 -5.52
CA VAL A 57 -36.72 12.57 -6.23
C VAL A 57 -36.24 11.49 -5.26
N ALA A 58 -35.46 11.85 -4.24
CA ALA A 58 -35.04 10.93 -3.19
C ALA A 58 -36.23 10.43 -2.37
N PHE A 59 -37.17 11.31 -2.03
CA PHE A 59 -38.41 10.97 -1.34
C PHE A 59 -39.27 9.99 -2.17
N VAL A 60 -39.43 10.27 -3.46
CA VAL A 60 -40.16 9.39 -4.39
C VAL A 60 -39.44 8.05 -4.54
N ARG A 61 -38.12 8.05 -4.72
CA ARG A 61 -37.30 6.83 -4.81
C ARG A 61 -37.41 5.96 -3.57
N LYS A 62 -37.44 6.58 -2.38
CA LYS A 62 -37.60 5.87 -1.10
C LYS A 62 -38.96 5.18 -0.99
N ARG A 63 -40.01 5.77 -1.59
CA ARG A 63 -41.38 5.24 -1.58
C ARG A 63 -41.73 4.32 -2.75
N ASP A 64 -40.96 4.33 -3.83
CA ASP A 64 -41.23 3.47 -4.99
C ASP A 64 -41.05 1.99 -4.62
N LYS A 65 -42.16 1.23 -4.68
CA LYS A 65 -42.21 -0.20 -4.36
C LYS A 65 -41.26 -1.03 -5.23
N ARG A 66 -41.05 -0.64 -6.50
CA ARG A 66 -40.13 -1.34 -7.42
C ARG A 66 -38.68 -1.18 -6.96
N VAL A 67 -38.33 0.02 -6.52
CA VAL A 67 -37.00 0.31 -5.98
C VAL A 67 -36.79 -0.39 -4.65
N GLN A 68 -37.81 -0.45 -3.79
CA GLN A 68 -37.73 -1.20 -2.54
C GLN A 68 -37.55 -2.70 -2.77
N ALA A 69 -38.32 -3.30 -3.69
CA ALA A 69 -38.19 -4.71 -4.04
C ALA A 69 -36.78 -5.03 -4.58
N HIS A 70 -36.28 -4.21 -5.50
CA HIS A 70 -34.92 -4.35 -6.02
C HIS A 70 -33.85 -4.18 -4.93
N ARG A 71 -34.02 -3.21 -4.02
CA ARG A 71 -33.10 -3.01 -2.89
C ARG A 71 -33.03 -4.24 -1.99
N LYS A 72 -34.18 -4.84 -1.65
CA LYS A 72 -34.24 -6.07 -0.85
C LYS A 72 -33.53 -7.23 -1.55
N MET A 73 -33.82 -7.44 -2.83
CA MET A 73 -33.18 -8.50 -3.61
C MET A 73 -31.65 -8.34 -3.69
N VAL A 74 -31.15 -7.11 -3.88
CA VAL A 74 -29.70 -6.85 -3.87
C VAL A 74 -29.09 -7.06 -2.47
N GLU A 75 -29.79 -6.66 -1.41
CA GLU A 75 -29.35 -6.87 -0.02
C GLU A 75 -29.27 -8.36 0.32
N GLU A 76 -30.25 -9.15 -0.10
CA GLU A 76 -30.26 -10.61 0.03
C GLU A 76 -29.08 -11.25 -0.74
N GLN A 77 -28.88 -10.88 -2.01
CA GLN A 77 -27.74 -11.37 -2.79
C GLN A 77 -26.39 -11.01 -2.17
N ASN A 78 -26.26 -9.80 -1.61
CA ASN A 78 -25.03 -9.36 -0.95
C ASN A 78 -24.82 -10.12 0.37
N ALA A 79 -25.89 -10.38 1.13
CA ALA A 79 -25.82 -11.18 2.35
C ALA A 79 -25.46 -12.64 2.05
N GLU A 80 -25.99 -13.22 0.98
CA GLU A 80 -25.60 -14.57 0.52
C GLU A 80 -24.13 -14.63 0.11
N LYS A 81 -23.66 -13.64 -0.66
CA LYS A 81 -22.23 -13.53 -1.01
C LYS A 81 -21.35 -13.40 0.22
N ALA A 82 -21.75 -12.57 1.20
CA ALA A 82 -21.02 -12.40 2.44
C ALA A 82 -20.92 -13.71 3.25
N LYS A 83 -22.02 -14.46 3.36
CA LYS A 83 -22.04 -15.78 4.01
C LYS A 83 -21.13 -16.79 3.31
N LYS A 84 -21.16 -16.83 1.97
CA LYS A 84 -20.27 -17.71 1.19
C LYS A 84 -18.80 -17.38 1.40
N VAL A 85 -18.44 -16.09 1.43
CA VAL A 85 -17.06 -15.64 1.70
C VAL A 85 -16.64 -16.00 3.12
N GLU A 86 -17.50 -15.82 4.11
CA GLU A 86 -17.23 -16.20 5.50
C GLU A 86 -17.03 -17.72 5.65
N GLU A 87 -17.88 -18.51 5.00
CA GLU A 87 -17.77 -19.96 5.00
C GLU A 87 -16.47 -20.42 4.34
N LEU A 88 -16.12 -19.87 3.17
CA LEU A 88 -14.87 -20.17 2.49
C LEU A 88 -13.66 -19.83 3.38
N ARG A 89 -13.68 -18.67 4.03
CA ARG A 89 -12.63 -18.25 4.96
C ARG A 89 -12.50 -19.22 6.15
N ARG A 90 -13.63 -19.72 6.66
CA ARG A 90 -13.65 -20.72 7.74
C ARG A 90 -13.11 -22.06 7.26
N GLN A 91 -13.46 -22.49 6.06
CA GLN A 91 -12.94 -23.72 5.45
C GLN A 91 -11.44 -23.63 5.22
N GLN A 92 -10.94 -22.52 4.67
CA GLN A 92 -9.51 -22.26 4.50
C GLN A 92 -8.75 -22.32 5.83
N LYS A 93 -9.25 -21.65 6.87
CA LYS A 93 -8.64 -21.71 8.21
C LYS A 93 -8.61 -23.13 8.76
N ARG A 94 -9.66 -23.91 8.51
CA ARG A 94 -9.74 -25.32 8.93
C ARG A 94 -8.78 -26.21 8.14
N GLN A 95 -8.63 -25.98 6.85
CA GLN A 95 -7.68 -26.70 5.99
C GLN A 95 -6.24 -26.39 6.41
N GLN A 96 -5.92 -25.11 6.64
CA GLN A 96 -4.60 -24.70 7.16
C GLN A 96 -4.31 -25.33 8.52
N ALA A 97 -5.27 -25.34 9.45
CA ALA A 97 -5.10 -26.00 10.75
C ALA A 97 -4.85 -27.51 10.62
N LYS A 98 -5.63 -28.21 9.76
CA LYS A 98 -5.41 -29.64 9.48
C LYS A 98 -4.05 -29.90 8.85
N LEU A 99 -3.61 -29.05 7.94
CA LEU A 99 -2.31 -29.18 7.28
C LEU A 99 -1.18 -28.96 8.29
N ALA A 100 -1.33 -28.01 9.22
CA ALA A 100 -0.40 -27.82 10.33
C ALA A 100 -0.40 -29.00 11.33
N GLU A 101 -1.55 -29.62 11.61
CA GLU A 101 -1.62 -30.84 12.45
C GLU A 101 -0.98 -32.06 11.77
N GLN A 102 -1.13 -32.19 10.45
CA GLN A 102 -0.55 -33.29 9.66
C GLN A 102 0.93 -33.06 9.34
N TYR A 103 1.43 -31.85 9.52
CA TYR A 103 2.84 -31.52 9.36
C TYR A 103 3.64 -32.27 10.43
N LYS A 104 4.23 -33.39 10.03
CA LYS A 104 5.28 -34.07 10.79
C LYS A 104 6.60 -33.42 10.45
N GLU A 105 7.23 -32.81 11.44
CA GLU A 105 8.59 -32.30 11.34
C GLU A 105 9.52 -33.42 10.84
N GLN A 106 10.16 -33.22 9.69
CA GLN A 106 11.21 -34.14 9.24
C GLN A 106 12.40 -34.06 10.21
N SER A 107 13.09 -35.18 10.41
CA SER A 107 14.09 -35.36 11.49
C SER A 107 15.23 -34.33 11.51
N TRP A 108 15.57 -33.71 10.37
CA TRP A 108 16.55 -32.63 10.26
C TRP A 108 16.05 -31.24 10.70
N MET A 109 14.74 -31.09 10.92
CA MET A 109 14.03 -29.86 11.31
C MET A 109 13.45 -29.98 12.72
N ALA A 110 13.64 -31.13 13.39
CA ALA A 110 13.29 -31.31 14.78
C ALA A 110 14.23 -30.43 15.63
N VAL A 111 13.75 -29.23 15.96
CA VAL A 111 14.51 -28.20 16.69
C VAL A 111 15.11 -28.76 17.97
N SER A 112 14.41 -29.70 18.62
CA SER A 112 14.88 -30.37 19.84
C SER A 112 16.15 -31.21 19.66
N GLU A 113 16.35 -31.85 18.49
CA GLU A 113 17.55 -32.67 18.24
C GLU A 113 18.76 -31.75 17.97
N LEU A 114 18.55 -30.70 17.19
CA LEU A 114 19.56 -29.68 16.89
C LEU A 114 19.94 -28.86 18.14
N GLU A 115 18.98 -28.54 19.00
CA GLU A 115 19.19 -27.84 20.27
C GLU A 115 20.02 -28.70 21.25
N ARG A 116 19.76 -30.00 21.32
CA ARG A 116 20.56 -30.94 22.10
C ARG A 116 22.01 -31.02 21.59
N GLU A 117 22.20 -31.02 20.28
CA GLU A 117 23.52 -31.06 19.65
C GLU A 117 24.30 -29.76 19.86
N LEU A 118 23.62 -28.61 19.79
CA LEU A 118 24.19 -27.30 20.14
C LEU A 118 24.62 -27.21 21.61
N GLN A 119 23.78 -27.65 22.55
CA GLN A 119 24.13 -27.69 23.98
C GLN A 119 25.33 -28.60 24.24
N GLN A 120 25.45 -29.72 23.52
CA GLN A 120 26.62 -30.59 23.62
C GLN A 120 27.88 -29.92 23.11
N MET A 121 27.81 -29.22 21.96
CA MET A 121 28.94 -28.45 21.44
C MET A 121 29.33 -27.30 22.38
N GLU A 122 28.36 -26.56 22.93
CA GLU A 122 28.60 -25.47 23.88
C GLU A 122 29.28 -25.97 25.16
N ALA A 123 28.79 -27.07 25.74
CA ALA A 123 29.41 -27.68 26.91
C ALA A 123 30.84 -28.17 26.63
N GLN A 124 31.06 -28.75 25.44
CA GLN A 124 32.38 -29.21 25.04
C GLN A 124 33.36 -28.04 24.83
N TYR A 125 32.91 -26.96 24.19
CA TYR A 125 33.70 -25.74 24.02
C TYR A 125 33.97 -25.04 25.35
N GLY A 126 32.96 -24.93 26.23
CA GLY A 126 33.09 -24.38 27.57
C GLY A 126 34.04 -25.18 28.46
N ALA A 127 34.12 -26.51 28.30
CA ALA A 127 35.08 -27.34 29.02
C ALA A 127 36.52 -27.23 28.48
N GLN A 128 36.67 -26.96 27.19
CA GLN A 128 37.96 -26.99 26.49
C GLN A 128 38.63 -25.62 26.38
N PHE A 129 37.84 -24.54 26.38
CA PHE A 129 38.29 -23.16 26.25
C PHE A 129 37.68 -22.20 27.30
N GLY A 130 36.73 -22.64 28.12
CA GLY A 130 36.23 -21.86 29.26
C GLY A 130 37.19 -21.94 30.43
N ASP A 131 38.18 -21.06 30.43
CA ASP A 131 39.20 -20.96 31.47
C ASP A 131 38.67 -20.38 32.79
N ARG A 132 39.30 -20.87 33.85
CA ARG A 132 39.00 -20.80 35.28
C ARG A 132 39.09 -19.40 35.85
N SER A 133 38.11 -19.04 36.68
CA SER A 133 38.34 -18.19 37.85
C SER A 133 37.62 -18.82 39.04
N ASP A 134 38.32 -19.75 39.68
CA ASP A 134 38.16 -20.12 41.08
C ASP A 134 39.55 -19.92 41.69
N ASP A 135 39.80 -18.70 42.15
CA ASP A 135 40.88 -18.33 43.08
C ASP A 135 40.49 -16.95 43.64
N ASP A 136 39.56 -16.95 44.61
CA ASP A 136 39.78 -16.23 45.86
C ASP A 136 38.84 -16.82 46.93
N ALA A 137 39.34 -17.85 47.61
CA ALA A 137 38.81 -18.31 48.87
C ALA A 137 39.78 -17.86 49.97
N GLU A 138 39.62 -16.63 50.49
CA GLU A 138 39.96 -16.33 51.88
C GLU A 138 38.87 -15.52 52.60
N ASP A 139 38.67 -15.98 53.83
CA ASP A 139 37.76 -15.60 54.90
C ASP A 139 37.79 -14.11 55.28
N THR A 140 36.62 -13.46 55.34
CA THR A 140 36.33 -12.50 56.43
C THR A 140 34.83 -12.25 56.55
N GLU A 141 34.21 -12.79 57.59
CA GLU A 141 32.95 -12.26 58.11
C GLU A 141 33.18 -10.85 58.69
N GLU A 142 32.61 -9.80 58.09
CA GLU A 142 32.12 -8.63 58.83
C GLU A 142 30.89 -8.00 58.14
N GLN A 143 30.05 -7.38 58.96
CA GLN A 143 28.66 -6.99 58.71
C GLN A 143 28.45 -5.81 57.74
N ARG A 144 27.18 -5.71 57.31
CA ARG A 144 26.33 -4.49 57.16
C ARG A 144 26.25 -3.78 55.79
N ASP A 145 24.97 -3.62 55.39
CA ASP A 145 24.32 -2.51 54.66
C ASP A 145 25.17 -1.54 53.82
N GLY A 146 24.79 -1.34 52.55
CA GLY A 146 25.13 -0.11 51.83
C GLY A 146 25.09 -0.16 50.31
N GLN A 147 23.96 0.27 49.75
CA GLN A 147 23.79 1.07 48.52
C GLN A 147 24.94 1.25 47.50
N ASN A 148 24.52 1.08 46.23
CA ASN A 148 24.78 1.99 45.09
C ASN A 148 26.09 1.83 44.28
N GLY A 149 25.94 1.51 43.00
CA GLY A 149 26.53 2.33 41.94
C GLY A 149 27.57 1.69 41.01
N LYS A 150 27.15 1.57 39.74
CA LYS A 150 27.79 2.23 38.58
C LYS A 150 28.88 1.46 37.80
N ALA A 151 28.46 1.11 36.57
CA ALA A 151 29.14 1.25 35.27
C ALA A 151 30.49 0.54 35.04
N SER A 152 30.59 -0.15 33.91
CA SER A 152 31.27 0.43 32.74
C SER A 152 30.98 -0.43 31.50
N GLU A 153 30.47 0.25 30.47
CA GLU A 153 30.17 -0.23 29.13
C GLU A 153 31.27 0.34 28.23
N GLU A 154 31.99 -0.52 27.51
CA GLU A 154 32.71 -0.16 26.29
C GLU A 154 33.12 -1.47 25.58
N GLY A 155 32.45 -1.77 24.47
CA GLY A 155 32.65 -2.97 23.67
C GLY A 155 32.34 -2.70 22.20
N GLU A 156 33.39 -2.33 21.47
CA GLU A 156 33.72 -2.78 20.11
C GLU A 156 32.63 -2.71 19.02
N GLU A 157 32.60 -1.57 18.32
CA GLU A 157 31.96 -1.39 17.01
C GLU A 157 32.90 -1.86 15.88
N GLU A 158 32.62 -3.00 15.22
CA GLU A 158 32.99 -3.18 13.80
C GLU A 158 32.28 -4.39 13.14
N GLU A 159 31.10 -4.16 12.55
CA GLU A 159 30.59 -4.75 11.28
C GLU A 159 29.08 -4.52 11.11
N MET A 160 28.66 -3.35 10.61
CA MET A 160 27.27 -3.10 10.18
C MET A 160 27.24 -1.95 9.15
N TYR A 161 27.94 -2.12 8.02
CA TYR A 161 27.97 -1.12 6.93
C TYR A 161 27.02 -1.43 5.76
N ASP A 162 26.10 -2.38 5.88
CA ASP A 162 25.16 -2.73 4.81
C ASP A 162 23.89 -1.82 4.79
N ASP A 163 23.55 -1.20 5.92
CA ASP A 163 22.31 -0.43 6.10
C ASP A 163 22.27 0.93 5.36
N LEU A 164 23.38 1.33 4.74
CA LEU A 164 23.56 2.65 4.12
C LEU A 164 23.63 2.61 2.59
N TYR A 165 23.40 1.46 1.96
CA TYR A 165 23.34 1.33 0.51
C TYR A 165 21.89 1.19 0.00
N CYS A 166 21.56 1.88 -1.09
CA CYS A 166 20.27 1.76 -1.77
C CYS A 166 20.42 1.07 -3.14
N PRO A 167 20.03 -0.21 -3.28
CA PRO A 167 20.12 -0.96 -4.54
C PRO A 167 19.29 -0.37 -5.69
N ALA A 168 18.15 0.26 -5.39
CA ALA A 168 17.32 0.85 -6.45
C ALA A 168 17.95 2.09 -7.08
N CYS A 169 18.90 2.74 -6.42
CA CYS A 169 19.47 4.02 -6.86
C CYS A 169 20.99 3.99 -6.99
N ASP A 170 21.62 2.84 -6.71
CA ASP A 170 23.06 2.62 -6.62
C ASP A 170 23.80 3.72 -5.84
N LYS A 171 23.29 4.04 -4.64
CA LYS A 171 23.81 5.12 -3.80
C LYS A 171 24.16 4.64 -2.41
N VAL A 172 25.40 4.90 -2.00
CA VAL A 172 25.87 4.76 -0.63
C VAL A 172 25.68 6.08 0.11
N PHE A 173 25.10 6.02 1.29
CA PHE A 173 24.92 7.14 2.21
C PHE A 173 25.92 7.02 3.36
N LYS A 174 26.26 8.14 3.99
CA LYS A 174 27.22 8.18 5.11
C LYS A 174 26.55 8.19 6.49
N THR A 175 25.23 8.36 6.53
CA THR A 175 24.44 8.43 7.77
C THR A 175 23.05 7.85 7.53
N ASP A 176 22.49 7.18 8.54
CA ASP A 176 21.14 6.61 8.48
C ASP A 176 20.08 7.65 8.18
N LYS A 177 20.26 8.87 8.72
CA LYS A 177 19.34 9.99 8.51
C LYS A 177 19.29 10.41 7.03
N ALA A 178 20.42 10.34 6.33
CA ALA A 178 20.47 10.63 4.90
C ALA A 178 19.80 9.51 4.08
N MET A 179 20.01 8.26 4.46
CA MET A 179 19.38 7.09 3.84
C MET A 179 17.85 7.14 3.99
N LYS A 180 17.34 7.31 5.22
CA LYS A 180 15.88 7.41 5.50
C LYS A 180 15.19 8.56 4.79
N ASN A 181 15.91 9.66 4.53
CA ASN A 181 15.40 10.77 3.74
C ASN A 181 15.42 10.46 2.24
N HIS A 182 16.43 9.73 1.76
CA HIS A 182 16.51 9.25 0.39
C HIS A 182 15.34 8.32 0.06
N GLU A 183 15.00 7.36 0.92
CA GLU A 183 13.87 6.44 0.75
C GLU A 183 12.52 7.18 0.58
N LYS A 184 12.35 8.29 1.31
CA LYS A 184 11.14 9.12 1.26
C LYS A 184 11.11 10.06 0.05
N SER A 185 12.22 10.24 -0.65
CA SER A 185 12.30 11.11 -1.83
C SER A 185 11.41 10.58 -2.95
N LYS A 186 10.81 11.48 -3.72
CA LYS A 186 9.98 11.12 -4.89
C LYS A 186 10.79 10.32 -5.93
N LYS A 187 12.06 10.71 -6.12
CA LYS A 187 12.96 10.05 -7.08
C LYS A 187 13.26 8.59 -6.72
N HIS A 188 13.47 8.30 -5.43
CA HIS A 188 13.70 6.92 -4.98
C HIS A 188 12.44 6.09 -5.18
N ARG A 189 11.27 6.61 -4.78
CA ARG A 189 9.98 5.90 -4.96
C ARG A 189 9.64 5.62 -6.42
N GLU A 190 9.90 6.57 -7.31
CA GLU A 190 9.73 6.39 -8.76
C GLU A 190 10.68 5.30 -9.30
N MET A 191 11.95 5.31 -8.87
CA MET A 191 12.92 4.31 -9.31
C MET A 191 12.60 2.90 -8.79
N VAL A 192 12.18 2.79 -7.52
CA VAL A 192 11.75 1.52 -6.93
C VAL A 192 10.51 0.96 -7.63
N ALA A 193 9.56 1.82 -8.02
CA ALA A 193 8.38 1.38 -8.75
C ALA A 193 8.73 0.82 -10.14
N LEU A 194 9.65 1.47 -10.86
CA LEU A 194 10.14 0.98 -12.15
C LEU A 194 10.90 -0.34 -12.01
N LEU A 195 11.78 -0.45 -11.01
CA LEU A 195 12.53 -1.67 -10.75
C LEU A 195 11.60 -2.85 -10.43
N ARG A 196 10.57 -2.64 -9.61
CA ARG A 196 9.57 -3.67 -9.29
C ARG A 196 8.80 -4.13 -10.53
N GLN A 197 8.38 -3.19 -11.38
CA GLN A 197 7.67 -3.51 -12.60
C GLN A 197 8.53 -4.33 -13.58
N GLN A 198 9.83 -4.02 -13.66
CA GLN A 198 10.76 -4.77 -14.49
C GLN A 198 10.94 -6.20 -13.96
N LEU A 199 11.13 -6.38 -12.65
CA LEU A 199 11.26 -7.70 -12.05
C LEU A 199 10.00 -8.55 -12.22
N GLU A 200 8.82 -7.96 -12.06
CA GLU A 200 7.53 -8.64 -12.26
C GLU A 200 7.36 -9.08 -13.73
N ALA A 201 7.79 -8.26 -14.69
CA ALA A 201 7.77 -8.65 -16.10
C ALA A 201 8.78 -9.76 -16.42
N GLU A 202 9.97 -9.72 -15.83
CA GLU A 202 10.99 -10.78 -15.97
C GLU A 202 10.54 -12.09 -15.30
N GLU A 203 9.83 -12.04 -14.16
CA GLU A 203 9.24 -13.22 -13.50
C GLU A 203 8.12 -13.85 -14.33
N GLU A 204 7.27 -13.05 -14.98
CA GLU A 204 6.23 -13.54 -15.91
C GLU A 204 6.85 -14.13 -17.19
N GLU A 205 7.91 -13.52 -17.74
CA GLU A 205 8.64 -14.07 -18.89
C GLU A 205 9.38 -15.37 -18.54
N PHE A 206 9.98 -15.43 -17.34
CA PHE A 206 10.69 -16.61 -16.86
C PHE A 206 9.73 -17.74 -16.49
N SER A 207 8.60 -17.44 -15.86
CA SER A 207 7.56 -18.44 -15.56
C SER A 207 6.84 -18.93 -16.82
N GLY A 208 6.67 -18.07 -17.84
CA GLY A 208 6.16 -18.45 -19.16
C GLY A 208 7.07 -19.42 -19.92
N SER A 209 8.39 -19.36 -19.72
CA SER A 209 9.33 -20.25 -20.41
C SER A 209 9.36 -21.71 -19.92
N VAL A 210 8.69 -22.02 -18.80
CA VAL A 210 8.64 -23.40 -18.24
C VAL A 210 7.32 -24.11 -18.61
N GLU A 211 6.29 -23.39 -19.06
CA GLU A 211 4.98 -23.98 -19.39
C GLU A 211 4.82 -24.36 -20.87
N GLU A 212 5.77 -23.98 -21.75
CA GLU A 212 5.63 -24.22 -23.21
C GLU A 212 6.15 -25.59 -23.73
N GLU A 213 6.71 -26.48 -22.90
CA GLU A 213 7.17 -27.81 -23.36
C GLU A 213 6.23 -29.00 -23.08
N ASP A 214 5.05 -28.83 -22.43
CA ASP A 214 4.18 -29.99 -22.13
C ASP A 214 2.69 -29.76 -22.40
N SER A 215 2.33 -29.29 -23.59
CA SER A 215 0.97 -29.54 -24.14
C SER A 215 0.80 -29.15 -25.61
N GLN A 216 1.47 -29.85 -26.53
CA GLN A 216 1.07 -29.80 -27.94
C GLN A 216 1.18 -31.15 -28.64
N ALA A 217 0.16 -31.99 -28.43
CA ALA A 217 -0.18 -33.08 -29.36
C ALA A 217 -1.69 -33.38 -29.30
N GLN A 218 -2.51 -32.53 -29.94
CA GLN A 218 -3.61 -32.96 -30.81
C GLN A 218 -4.25 -31.75 -31.54
N ASN A 219 -4.46 -31.96 -32.85
CA ASN A 219 -4.70 -30.99 -33.92
C ASN A 219 -6.08 -30.32 -33.94
N GLY A 220 -6.17 -29.16 -34.63
CA GLY A 220 -7.43 -28.63 -35.19
C GLY A 220 -7.46 -27.15 -35.63
N GLU A 221 -6.60 -26.76 -36.58
CA GLU A 221 -6.76 -25.77 -37.69
C GLU A 221 -7.62 -24.46 -37.63
N ALA A 222 -7.01 -23.39 -38.22
CA ALA A 222 -7.50 -22.07 -38.70
C ALA A 222 -7.57 -20.90 -37.69
N GLU A 223 -7.03 -19.68 -37.89
CA GLU A 223 -6.53 -18.93 -39.05
C GLU A 223 -5.31 -18.06 -38.68
N ILE A 224 -4.47 -17.80 -39.68
CA ILE A 224 -3.31 -16.90 -39.66
C ILE A 224 -3.77 -15.50 -40.10
N SER A 225 -3.54 -14.47 -39.27
CA SER A 225 -3.51 -13.07 -39.72
C SER A 225 -2.27 -12.38 -39.13
N SER A 226 -1.25 -12.29 -39.97
CA SER A 226 -0.01 -11.57 -39.80
C SER A 226 -0.24 -10.08 -39.50
N GLY A 227 0.52 -9.53 -38.55
CA GLY A 227 0.45 -8.11 -38.20
C GLY A 227 1.58 -7.66 -37.27
N GLU A 228 2.80 -7.66 -37.83
CA GLU A 228 3.92 -6.75 -37.55
C GLU A 228 4.30 -6.45 -36.09
N GLU A 229 5.45 -7.00 -35.68
CA GLU A 229 6.23 -6.61 -34.52
C GLU A 229 6.64 -5.13 -34.60
N GLU A 230 6.26 -4.33 -33.59
CA GLU A 230 6.76 -2.97 -33.40
C GLU A 230 7.69 -2.95 -32.18
N ILE A 231 8.98 -3.22 -32.42
CA ILE A 231 10.05 -3.06 -31.43
C ILE A 231 10.12 -1.56 -31.06
N LYS A 232 9.68 -1.20 -29.85
CA LYS A 232 9.84 0.16 -29.32
C LYS A 232 11.17 0.28 -28.60
N GLU A 233 12.12 0.89 -29.31
CA GLU A 233 13.40 1.36 -28.80
C GLU A 233 13.24 2.22 -27.52
N MET A 234 14.08 1.94 -26.53
CA MET A 234 14.22 2.73 -25.30
C MET A 234 14.71 4.17 -25.61
N PRO A 235 14.14 5.21 -24.98
CA PRO A 235 14.68 6.55 -25.10
C PRO A 235 15.93 6.72 -24.23
N LYS A 236 17.09 6.73 -24.89
CA LYS A 236 18.38 7.20 -24.34
C LYS A 236 18.27 8.69 -23.98
N LEU A 237 18.38 9.04 -22.69
CA LEU A 237 18.54 10.44 -22.29
C LEU A 237 20.01 10.88 -22.39
N SER A 238 20.20 11.87 -23.26
CA SER A 238 21.47 12.42 -23.73
C SER A 238 22.22 13.28 -22.71
N LYS A 239 23.55 13.13 -22.68
CA LYS A 239 24.51 14.15 -22.23
C LYS A 239 24.30 15.46 -22.99
N LYS A 240 23.82 16.53 -22.33
CA LYS A 240 24.02 17.91 -22.83
C LYS A 240 23.97 18.96 -21.72
N GLN A 241 25.10 19.11 -21.01
CA GLN A 241 25.53 20.43 -20.53
C GLN A 241 26.95 20.68 -21.05
N LYS A 242 27.02 21.40 -22.18
CA LYS A 242 28.24 22.06 -22.65
C LYS A 242 27.87 23.47 -23.13
N LYS A 243 28.21 24.42 -22.27
CA LYS A 243 28.85 25.72 -22.54
C LYS A 243 28.11 26.87 -23.25
N LYS A 244 28.42 28.05 -22.69
CA LYS A 244 28.24 29.46 -23.11
C LYS A 244 26.93 30.07 -22.60
N LYS A 245 26.94 31.16 -21.84
CA LYS A 245 27.89 32.27 -21.76
C LYS A 245 27.84 32.89 -20.37
#